data_AF-A0A1C6GRL4-F1
#
_entry.id   AF-A0A1C6GRL4-F1
#
_cell.length_a   1.000
_cell.length_b   1.000
_cell.length_c   1.000
_cell.angle_alpha   90.00
_cell.angle_beta   90.00
_cell.angle_gamma   90.00
#
_symmetry.space_group_name_H-M   'P 1'
#
loop_
_entity.id
_entity.type
_entity.pdbx_description
1 polymer ?
#
loop_
_entity_poly.entity_id
_entity_poly.type
_entity_poly.pdbx_seq_one_letter_code
_entity_poly.pdbx_strand_id
1 'polypeptide(L)'
;MKKRLSTILAVMFMAVILIPFTPVQAASTDVTGKMAGNREIKNISKMMTAYTTAMNLSEQSTTRPVKMKLNDNAKLSIAVFVRYNYKGDYSYTAKELRSETKKLFGKSASVNNIRNKKNKNHAMLVCSSNSKYYKDPYMYCGGDFGDVIPDYKITKVTRTGKNIYTVTTQNRLGCYGEKGRTNIGTTTLKLKKTAAGYVVKGVRYQYNGK
;
A
#
# COMPACT_ATOMS: atom_id res chain seq x y z
N MET A 1 15.33 51.45 -52.52
CA MET A 1 15.07 51.41 -51.06
C MET A 1 13.84 50.52 -50.81
N LYS A 2 13.89 49.68 -49.75
CA LYS A 2 12.83 48.80 -49.19
C LYS A 2 12.19 47.78 -50.14
N LYS A 3 12.77 46.58 -50.32
CA LYS A 3 12.65 45.38 -49.45
C LYS A 3 11.24 45.10 -48.89
N ARG A 4 10.66 44.03 -49.45
CA ARG A 4 10.08 42.84 -48.78
C ARG A 4 8.92 43.06 -47.81
N LEU A 5 7.79 42.42 -48.09
CA LEU A 5 7.31 41.26 -47.33
C LEU A 5 6.02 40.73 -48.01
N SER A 6 5.73 39.45 -47.79
CA SER A 6 4.43 38.81 -48.04
C SER A 6 4.29 38.00 -49.33
N THR A 7 5.18 37.02 -49.55
CA THR A 7 4.77 35.77 -50.24
C THR A 7 5.73 34.61 -49.95
N ILE A 8 5.86 34.20 -48.69
CA ILE A 8 6.37 32.85 -48.38
C ILE A 8 5.50 32.28 -47.25
N LEU A 9 4.25 31.96 -47.61
CA LEU A 9 3.26 31.30 -46.76
C LEU A 9 3.19 29.78 -47.03
N ALA A 10 4.20 29.17 -47.65
CA ALA A 10 4.05 27.79 -48.16
C ALA A 10 5.20 26.80 -47.89
N VAL A 11 6.25 27.15 -47.14
CA VAL A 11 7.40 26.22 -46.95
C VAL A 11 7.82 25.99 -45.48
N MET A 12 7.18 26.63 -44.49
CA MET A 12 7.49 26.36 -43.07
C MET A 12 6.63 25.23 -42.45
N PHE A 13 6.17 24.30 -43.29
CA PHE A 13 5.45 23.09 -42.89
C PHE A 13 6.25 21.87 -43.38
N MET A 14 7.40 21.57 -42.78
CA MET A 14 8.08 20.25 -42.81
C MET A 14 9.43 20.33 -42.07
N ALA A 15 9.37 20.62 -40.78
CA ALA A 15 10.40 20.17 -39.85
C ALA A 15 9.71 19.77 -38.54
N VAL A 16 8.68 18.93 -38.67
CA VAL A 16 8.22 18.11 -37.55
C VAL A 16 9.38 17.17 -37.26
N ILE A 17 10.20 17.54 -36.28
CA ILE A 17 11.12 16.62 -35.65
C ILE A 17 10.22 15.56 -35.00
N LEU A 18 10.01 14.46 -35.73
CA LEU A 18 9.55 13.18 -35.21
C LEU A 18 10.62 12.69 -34.23
N ILE A 19 10.68 13.30 -33.05
CA ILE A 19 11.31 12.65 -31.91
C ILE A 19 10.43 11.43 -31.67
N PRO A 20 10.93 10.20 -31.81
CA PRO A 20 10.18 9.05 -31.36
C PRO A 20 9.96 9.26 -29.87
N PHE A 21 8.72 9.57 -29.49
CA PHE A 21 8.23 9.43 -28.12
C PHE A 21 8.23 7.94 -27.80
N THR A 22 9.43 7.37 -27.68
CA THR A 22 9.60 6.14 -26.92
C THR A 22 9.33 6.57 -25.47
N PRO A 23 8.32 6.01 -24.79
CA PRO A 23 8.24 6.23 -23.36
C PRO A 23 9.57 5.74 -22.80
N VAL A 24 10.34 6.64 -22.18
CA VAL A 24 11.54 6.27 -21.44
C VAL A 24 11.06 5.34 -20.33
N GLN A 25 11.09 4.05 -20.63
CA GLN A 25 10.75 3.00 -19.71
C GLN A 25 11.91 2.98 -18.73
N ALA A 26 11.79 3.78 -17.67
CA ALA A 26 12.86 4.01 -16.72
C ALA A 26 13.39 2.64 -16.26
N ALA A 27 14.64 2.35 -16.64
CA ALA A 27 15.26 1.07 -16.34
C ALA A 27 15.19 0.83 -14.83
N SER A 28 14.65 -0.31 -14.44
CA SER A 28 14.49 -0.64 -13.03
C SER A 28 15.85 -0.94 -12.41
N THR A 29 16.24 -0.23 -11.36
CA THR A 29 17.53 -0.42 -10.68
C THR A 29 17.36 -1.19 -9.39
N ASP A 30 18.12 -2.28 -9.17
CA ASP A 30 18.19 -2.91 -7.85
C ASP A 30 18.91 -1.98 -6.87
N VAL A 31 18.25 -1.67 -5.76
CA VAL A 31 18.76 -0.78 -4.70
C VAL A 31 18.62 -1.43 -3.33
N THR A 32 18.52 -2.76 -3.28
CA THR A 32 18.28 -3.51 -2.03
C THR A 32 19.32 -3.19 -0.96
N GLY A 33 20.61 -3.27 -1.29
CA GLY A 33 21.69 -2.94 -0.36
C GLY A 33 21.64 -1.48 0.12
N LYS A 34 21.41 -0.53 -0.81
CA LYS A 34 21.30 0.90 -0.49
C LYS A 34 20.11 1.23 0.41
N MET A 35 19.04 0.43 0.33
CA MET A 35 17.81 0.62 1.10
C MET A 35 17.72 -0.26 2.35
N ALA A 36 18.71 -1.12 2.64
CA ALA A 36 18.69 -2.04 3.76
C ALA A 36 18.60 -1.34 5.13
N GLY A 37 19.08 -0.10 5.24
CA GLY A 37 19.01 0.73 6.46
C GLY A 37 17.76 1.61 6.57
N ASN A 38 16.90 1.67 5.55
CA ASN A 38 15.80 2.64 5.49
C ASN A 38 14.66 2.28 6.47
N ARG A 39 14.58 3.01 7.58
CA ARG A 39 13.58 2.77 8.65
C ARG A 39 12.13 2.95 8.18
N GLU A 40 11.86 3.91 7.31
CA GLU A 40 10.49 4.15 6.80
C GLU A 40 10.01 2.99 5.92
N ILE A 41 10.86 2.51 5.00
CA ILE A 41 10.54 1.35 4.16
C ILE A 41 10.34 0.12 5.05
N LYS A 42 11.21 -0.12 6.02
CA LYS A 42 11.06 -1.23 6.99
C LYS A 42 9.73 -1.15 7.73
N ASN A 43 9.37 0.00 8.28
CA ASN A 43 8.13 0.15 9.03
C ASN A 43 6.89 -0.06 8.15
N ILE A 44 6.86 0.52 6.94
CA ILE A 44 5.75 0.30 6.01
C ILE A 44 5.69 -1.15 5.57
N SER A 45 6.83 -1.77 5.26
CA SER A 45 6.91 -3.20 4.94
C SER A 45 6.38 -4.06 6.08
N LYS A 46 6.79 -3.83 7.32
CA LYS A 46 6.29 -4.55 8.50
C LYS A 46 4.76 -4.51 8.56
N MET A 47 4.20 -3.30 8.55
CA MET A 47 2.76 -3.07 8.69
C MET A 47 1.95 -3.67 7.55
N MET A 48 2.39 -3.45 6.30
CA MET A 48 1.69 -3.92 5.12
C MET A 48 1.79 -5.43 4.93
N THR A 49 2.95 -6.01 5.24
CA THR A 49 3.16 -7.46 5.16
C THR A 49 2.38 -8.19 6.24
N ALA A 50 2.26 -7.64 7.46
CA ALA A 50 1.36 -8.20 8.46
C ALA A 50 -0.10 -8.16 8.00
N TYR A 51 -0.56 -7.04 7.42
CA TYR A 51 -1.91 -6.95 6.89
C TYR A 51 -2.18 -8.00 5.80
N THR A 52 -1.27 -8.14 4.83
CA THR A 52 -1.45 -9.14 3.76
C THR A 52 -1.27 -10.57 4.26
N THR A 53 -0.53 -10.80 5.34
CA THR A 53 -0.52 -12.09 6.05
C THR A 53 -1.90 -12.40 6.61
N ALA A 54 -2.56 -11.46 7.31
CA ALA A 54 -3.94 -11.66 7.76
C ALA A 54 -4.89 -11.96 6.59
N MET A 55 -4.75 -11.23 5.47
CA MET A 55 -5.56 -11.48 4.27
C MET A 55 -5.33 -12.89 3.70
N ASN A 56 -4.06 -13.31 3.55
CA ASN A 56 -3.71 -14.67 3.10
C ASN A 56 -4.33 -15.76 3.98
N LEU A 57 -4.28 -15.57 5.30
CA LEU A 57 -4.85 -16.51 6.26
C LEU A 57 -6.39 -16.51 6.26
N SER A 58 -7.02 -15.39 5.91
CA SER A 58 -8.49 -15.28 5.84
C SER A 58 -9.09 -15.79 4.51
N GLU A 59 -8.34 -15.71 3.41
CA GLU A 59 -8.83 -16.03 2.06
C GLU A 59 -8.53 -17.48 1.61
N GLN A 60 -7.91 -18.31 2.47
CA GLN A 60 -7.41 -19.71 2.31
C GLN A 60 -7.81 -20.51 1.04
N SER A 61 -7.55 -20.03 -0.17
CA SER A 61 -7.97 -20.77 -1.37
C SER A 61 -7.19 -20.49 -2.64
N THR A 62 -6.34 -19.45 -2.68
CA THR A 62 -5.60 -19.13 -3.91
C THR A 62 -4.11 -18.93 -3.69
N THR A 63 -3.31 -19.76 -4.35
CA THR A 63 -1.87 -19.57 -4.53
C THR A 63 -1.55 -18.56 -5.62
N ARG A 64 -2.57 -17.96 -6.25
CA ARG A 64 -2.39 -16.95 -7.29
C ARG A 64 -2.07 -15.58 -6.68
N PRO A 65 -1.25 -14.75 -7.33
CA PRO A 65 -1.04 -13.38 -6.88
C PRO A 65 -2.33 -12.56 -6.92
N VAL A 66 -2.71 -11.99 -5.78
CA VAL A 66 -3.83 -11.05 -5.65
C VAL A 66 -3.32 -9.62 -5.76
N LYS A 67 -3.90 -8.84 -6.67
CA LYS A 67 -3.68 -7.40 -6.78
C LYS A 67 -4.76 -6.64 -6.03
N MET A 68 -4.41 -6.08 -4.88
CA MET A 68 -5.35 -5.34 -4.05
C MET A 68 -5.74 -4.00 -4.69
N LYS A 69 -7.05 -3.78 -4.85
CA LYS A 69 -7.58 -2.47 -5.22
C LYS A 69 -7.58 -1.56 -3.99
N LEU A 70 -6.67 -0.59 -3.95
CA LEU A 70 -6.58 0.41 -2.86
C LEU A 70 -7.69 1.48 -2.95
N ASN A 71 -8.95 1.04 -2.89
CA ASN A 71 -10.12 1.91 -2.70
C ASN A 71 -10.21 2.36 -1.23
N ASP A 72 -11.20 3.20 -0.92
CA ASP A 72 -11.34 3.76 0.43
C ASP A 72 -11.59 2.68 1.49
N ASN A 73 -12.36 1.64 1.17
CA ASN A 73 -12.62 0.52 2.08
C ASN A 73 -11.32 -0.22 2.45
N ALA A 74 -10.50 -0.58 1.45
CA ALA A 74 -9.22 -1.26 1.69
C ALA A 74 -8.26 -0.38 2.50
N LYS A 75 -8.17 0.92 2.18
CA LYS A 75 -7.33 1.86 2.94
C LYS A 75 -7.77 1.97 4.40
N LEU A 76 -9.08 2.01 4.65
CA LEU A 76 -9.62 2.05 6.01
C LEU A 76 -9.34 0.77 6.76
N SER A 77 -9.54 -0.38 6.11
CA SER A 77 -9.22 -1.71 6.65
C SER A 77 -7.75 -1.81 7.08
N ILE A 78 -6.83 -1.40 6.21
CA ILE A 78 -5.39 -1.35 6.51
C ILE A 78 -5.11 -0.37 7.66
N ALA A 79 -5.72 0.81 7.64
CA ALA A 79 -5.48 1.83 8.67
C ALA A 79 -5.87 1.36 10.07
N VAL A 80 -7.05 0.76 10.23
CA VAL A 80 -7.46 0.24 11.55
C VAL A 80 -6.64 -0.96 11.97
N PHE A 81 -6.28 -1.86 11.04
CA PHE A 81 -5.41 -2.98 11.34
C PHE A 81 -4.06 -2.50 11.87
N VAL A 82 -3.49 -1.47 11.22
CA VAL A 82 -2.20 -0.89 11.65
C VAL A 82 -2.31 -0.25 13.03
N ARG A 83 -3.38 0.51 13.30
CA ARG A 83 -3.54 1.14 14.60
C ARG A 83 -3.79 0.13 15.71
N TYR A 84 -4.61 -0.88 15.46
CA TYR A 84 -4.81 -1.99 16.39
C TYR A 84 -3.49 -2.69 16.71
N ASN A 85 -2.79 -3.21 15.70
CA ASN A 85 -1.62 -4.07 15.89
C ASN A 85 -0.35 -3.32 16.34
N TYR A 86 -0.24 -2.01 16.07
CA TYR A 86 1.02 -1.27 16.31
C TYR A 86 0.85 -0.03 17.18
N LYS A 87 -0.38 0.35 17.55
CA LYS A 87 -0.65 1.45 18.49
C LYS A 87 -1.52 1.04 19.67
N GLY A 88 -2.12 -0.16 19.65
CA GLY A 88 -2.99 -0.64 20.73
C GLY A 88 -4.36 0.07 20.75
N ASP A 89 -4.76 0.67 19.64
CA ASP A 89 -6.05 1.37 19.54
C ASP A 89 -7.17 0.39 19.14
N TYR A 90 -8.32 0.49 19.82
CA TYR A 90 -9.48 -0.37 19.54
C TYR A 90 -10.66 0.41 18.93
N SER A 91 -10.77 1.71 19.23
CA SER A 91 -11.79 2.61 18.72
C SER A 91 -11.17 3.84 18.05
N TYR A 92 -11.92 4.46 17.13
CA TYR A 92 -11.39 5.50 16.25
C TYR A 92 -12.39 6.61 15.94
N THR A 93 -11.89 7.84 15.95
CA THR A 93 -12.60 8.98 15.37
C THR A 93 -12.46 9.00 13.84
N ALA A 94 -13.37 9.69 13.15
CA ALA A 94 -13.23 9.94 11.71
C ALA A 94 -11.92 10.67 11.34
N LYS A 95 -11.46 11.58 12.22
CA LYS A 95 -10.24 12.37 12.03
C LYS A 95 -9.00 11.48 12.03
N GLU A 96 -8.95 10.52 12.94
CA GLU A 96 -7.85 9.57 13.06
C GLU A 96 -7.74 8.65 11.85
N LEU A 97 -8.86 8.08 11.39
CA LEU A 97 -8.88 7.24 10.20
C LEU A 97 -8.43 8.00 8.95
N ARG A 98 -8.91 9.25 8.77
CA ARG A 98 -8.50 10.12 7.67
C ARG A 98 -7.02 10.50 7.74
N SER A 99 -6.50 10.70 8.95
CA SER A 99 -5.08 11.01 9.18
C SER A 99 -4.19 9.82 8.86
N GLU A 100 -4.52 8.63 9.38
CA GLU A 100 -3.73 7.42 9.15
C GLU A 100 -3.72 7.04 7.67
N THR A 101 -4.88 7.10 7.00
CA THR A 101 -4.96 6.84 5.56
C THR A 101 -4.20 7.88 4.73
N LYS A 102 -4.23 9.16 5.12
CA LYS A 102 -3.40 10.19 4.48
C LYS A 102 -1.91 9.90 4.64
N LYS A 103 -1.47 9.48 5.84
CA LYS A 103 -0.08 9.11 6.12
C LYS A 103 0.37 7.91 5.27
N LEU A 104 -0.41 6.83 5.27
CA LEU A 104 -0.05 5.59 4.57
C LEU A 104 -0.15 5.71 3.05
N PHE A 105 -1.14 6.42 2.52
CA PHE A 105 -1.47 6.40 1.09
C PHE A 105 -1.28 7.75 0.37
N GLY A 106 -1.01 8.82 1.13
CA GLY A 106 -0.92 10.20 0.64
C GLY A 106 -2.27 10.86 0.36
N LYS A 107 -3.39 10.19 0.67
CA LYS A 107 -4.76 10.72 0.51
C LYS A 107 -5.67 10.09 1.55
N SER A 108 -6.50 10.91 2.20
CA SER A 108 -7.51 10.43 3.15
C SER A 108 -8.58 9.61 2.45
N ALA A 109 -8.99 8.52 3.07
CA ALA A 109 -10.15 7.73 2.65
C ALA A 109 -11.46 8.32 3.19
N SER A 110 -12.55 8.16 2.45
CA SER A 110 -13.89 8.49 2.94
C SER A 110 -14.39 7.46 3.96
N VAL A 111 -14.79 7.93 5.13
CA VAL A 111 -15.36 7.09 6.21
C VAL A 111 -16.88 6.86 6.06
N ASN A 112 -17.51 7.47 5.06
CA ASN A 112 -18.97 7.40 4.88
C ASN A 112 -19.44 5.96 4.64
N ASN A 113 -18.61 5.15 3.97
CA ASN A 113 -18.93 3.75 3.66
C ASN A 113 -18.97 2.85 4.90
N ILE A 114 -18.33 3.23 6.01
CA ILE A 114 -18.38 2.45 7.26
C ILE A 114 -19.75 2.58 7.93
N ARG A 115 -20.39 3.74 7.79
CA ARG A 115 -21.70 4.02 8.41
C ARG A 115 -22.86 3.30 7.71
N ASN A 116 -22.62 2.73 6.54
CA ASN A 116 -23.64 2.02 5.80
C ASN A 116 -23.81 0.59 6.34
N LYS A 117 -24.84 0.36 7.17
CA LYS A 117 -25.19 -0.97 7.71
C LYS A 117 -25.43 -2.05 6.64
N LYS A 118 -25.69 -1.66 5.38
CA LYS A 118 -25.84 -2.59 4.25
C LYS A 118 -24.51 -2.95 3.58
N ASN A 119 -23.40 -2.34 3.98
CA ASN A 119 -22.08 -2.63 3.41
C ASN A 119 -21.59 -3.99 3.91
N LYS A 120 -21.98 -5.05 3.21
CA LYS A 120 -21.55 -6.43 3.44
C LYS A 120 -20.12 -6.70 2.96
N ASN A 121 -19.22 -5.73 2.99
CA ASN A 121 -17.87 -5.94 2.47
C ASN A 121 -17.03 -6.70 3.51
N HIS A 122 -16.97 -8.03 3.36
CA HIS A 122 -16.28 -8.95 4.26
C HIS A 122 -14.79 -8.61 4.47
N ALA A 123 -14.18 -7.81 3.59
CA ALA A 123 -12.77 -7.43 3.69
C ALA A 123 -12.50 -6.18 4.56
N MET A 124 -13.53 -5.51 5.10
CA MET A 124 -13.33 -4.35 5.97
C MET A 124 -13.17 -4.76 7.43
N LEU A 125 -12.00 -4.51 8.00
CA LEU A 125 -11.71 -4.74 9.42
C LEU A 125 -12.15 -3.58 10.34
N VAL A 126 -13.02 -2.69 9.84
CA VAL A 126 -13.59 -1.55 10.58
C VAL A 126 -15.11 -1.55 10.48
N CYS A 127 -15.78 -1.33 11.61
CA CYS A 127 -17.23 -1.18 11.66
C CYS A 127 -17.66 0.05 12.48
N SER A 128 -18.96 0.35 12.43
CA SER A 128 -19.56 1.33 13.34
C SER A 128 -19.58 0.76 14.74
N SER A 129 -19.15 1.54 15.72
CA SER A 129 -19.13 1.09 17.11
C SER A 129 -20.53 1.15 17.75
N ASN A 130 -20.70 0.35 18.80
CA ASN A 130 -21.83 0.51 19.71
C ASN A 130 -21.43 1.47 20.83
N SER A 131 -22.13 2.61 20.94
CA SER A 131 -21.85 3.68 21.90
C SER A 131 -21.98 3.25 23.37
N LYS A 132 -22.63 2.11 23.64
CA LYS A 132 -22.67 1.51 24.98
C LYS A 132 -21.29 1.05 25.45
N TYR A 133 -20.44 0.59 24.53
CA TYR A 133 -19.16 -0.05 24.85
C TYR A 133 -17.95 0.81 24.46
N TYR A 134 -18.10 1.73 23.50
CA TYR A 134 -17.00 2.52 22.96
C TYR A 134 -17.38 3.99 22.82
N LYS A 135 -16.42 4.86 23.13
CA LYS A 135 -16.61 6.32 23.04
C LYS A 135 -16.57 6.82 21.60
N ASP A 136 -15.68 6.26 20.80
CA ASP A 136 -15.52 6.69 19.40
C ASP A 136 -16.51 5.97 18.48
N PRO A 137 -16.92 6.59 17.35
CA PRO A 137 -17.97 6.06 16.46
C PRO A 137 -17.55 4.86 15.59
N TYR A 138 -16.26 4.49 15.58
CA TYR A 138 -15.73 3.38 14.81
C TYR A 138 -14.85 2.49 15.68
N MET A 139 -14.73 1.22 15.31
CA MET A 139 -13.87 0.27 16.00
C MET A 139 -13.24 -0.72 15.04
N TYR A 140 -12.16 -1.36 15.51
CA TYR A 140 -11.62 -2.53 14.85
C TYR A 140 -12.59 -3.70 15.01
N CYS A 141 -12.88 -4.40 13.92
CA CYS A 141 -13.76 -5.58 13.89
C CYS A 141 -13.15 -6.76 13.14
N GLY A 142 -11.83 -6.75 12.99
CA GLY A 142 -11.09 -7.89 12.47
C GLY A 142 -10.74 -8.91 13.55
N GLY A 143 -10.07 -9.98 13.15
CA GLY A 143 -9.43 -10.92 14.07
C GLY A 143 -8.09 -10.40 14.60
N ASP A 144 -7.64 -11.01 15.68
CA ASP A 144 -6.27 -10.87 16.19
C ASP A 144 -5.42 -12.06 15.71
N PHE A 145 -4.10 -11.92 15.73
CA PHE A 145 -3.21 -13.05 15.47
C PHE A 145 -3.10 -14.03 16.65
N GLY A 146 -3.60 -13.67 17.84
CA GLY A 146 -3.43 -14.52 19.03
C GLY A 146 -1.95 -14.77 19.31
N ASP A 147 -1.57 -16.04 19.47
CA ASP A 147 -0.17 -16.43 19.70
C ASP A 147 0.69 -16.40 18.43
N VAL A 148 0.07 -16.21 17.26
CA VAL A 148 0.78 -16.11 15.99
C VAL A 148 1.43 -14.73 15.87
N ILE A 149 2.71 -14.70 15.49
CA ILE A 149 3.46 -13.46 15.35
C ILE A 149 3.74 -13.23 13.87
N PRO A 150 3.07 -12.26 13.20
CA PRO A 150 3.38 -11.92 11.83
C PRO A 150 4.79 -11.30 11.76
N ASP A 151 5.60 -11.83 10.86
CA ASP A 151 6.94 -11.35 10.59
C ASP A 151 7.18 -11.17 9.08
N TYR A 152 8.23 -10.45 8.75
CA TYR A 152 8.56 -10.11 7.36
C TYR A 152 10.07 -10.10 7.13
N LYS A 153 10.46 -10.43 5.90
CA LYS A 153 11.83 -10.20 5.40
C LYS A 153 11.75 -9.43 4.09
N ILE A 154 12.35 -8.25 4.01
CA ILE A 154 12.55 -7.58 2.71
C ILE A 154 13.55 -8.41 1.92
N THR A 155 13.15 -8.88 0.74
CA THR A 155 13.99 -9.69 -0.14
C THR A 155 14.54 -8.89 -1.31
N LYS A 156 13.82 -7.86 -1.77
CA LYS A 156 14.24 -7.03 -2.89
C LYS A 156 13.65 -5.63 -2.81
N VAL A 157 14.46 -4.62 -3.15
CA VAL A 157 14.00 -3.24 -3.39
C VAL A 157 14.48 -2.79 -4.75
N THR A 158 13.56 -2.42 -5.62
CA THR A 158 13.87 -1.96 -6.98
C THR A 158 13.32 -0.56 -7.18
N ARG A 159 14.16 0.37 -7.63
CA ARG A 159 13.72 1.70 -8.07
C ARG A 159 13.20 1.58 -9.50
N THR A 160 11.91 1.79 -9.71
CA THR A 160 11.23 1.62 -11.01
C THR A 160 10.87 2.94 -11.68
N GLY A 161 11.25 4.07 -11.07
CA GLY A 161 11.09 5.41 -11.63
C GLY A 161 11.53 6.48 -10.63
N LYS A 162 11.40 7.76 -11.00
CA LYS A 162 11.73 8.88 -10.10
C LYS A 162 10.88 8.78 -8.83
N ASN A 163 11.54 8.56 -7.70
CA ASN A 163 10.92 8.41 -6.38
C ASN A 163 9.91 7.25 -6.27
N ILE A 164 9.96 6.26 -7.17
CA ILE A 164 9.07 5.10 -7.14
C ILE A 164 9.90 3.83 -6.89
N TYR A 165 9.45 3.05 -5.91
CA TYR A 165 10.11 1.84 -5.47
C TYR A 165 9.12 0.68 -5.44
N THR A 166 9.58 -0.48 -5.88
CA THR A 166 8.92 -1.76 -5.66
C THR A 166 9.68 -2.47 -4.55
N VAL A 167 8.99 -2.84 -3.48
CA VAL A 167 9.56 -3.56 -2.33
C VAL A 167 8.90 -4.93 -2.27
N THR A 168 9.70 -5.97 -2.36
CA THR A 168 9.25 -7.36 -2.19
C THR A 168 9.64 -7.84 -0.81
N THR A 169 8.67 -8.41 -0.10
CA THR A 169 8.86 -9.01 1.21
C THR A 169 8.35 -10.44 1.21
N GLN A 170 9.02 -11.31 1.95
CA GLN A 170 8.50 -12.61 2.33
C GLN A 170 7.61 -12.46 3.56
N ASN A 171 6.38 -12.97 3.49
CA ASN A 171 5.46 -13.08 4.62
C ASN A 171 5.86 -14.30 5.45
N ARG A 172 6.05 -14.09 6.76
CA ARG A 172 6.48 -15.13 7.69
C ARG A 172 5.55 -15.15 8.91
N LEU A 173 5.40 -16.33 9.51
CA LEU A 173 4.71 -16.51 10.78
C LEU A 173 5.61 -17.20 11.78
N GLY A 174 5.69 -16.68 12.99
CA GLY A 174 6.17 -17.42 14.16
C GLY A 174 5.02 -17.68 15.12
N CYS A 175 5.30 -18.41 16.18
CA CYS A 175 4.42 -18.61 17.33
C CYS A 175 5.14 -18.08 18.59
N TYR A 176 4.39 -17.50 19.52
CA TYR A 176 4.94 -17.04 20.80
C TYR A 176 5.54 -18.22 21.58
N GLY A 177 6.73 -18.02 22.14
CA GLY A 177 7.47 -19.08 22.86
C GLY A 177 8.20 -20.09 21.97
N GLU A 178 7.97 -20.09 20.66
CA GLU A 178 8.62 -21.03 19.73
C GLU A 178 9.81 -20.42 18.98
N LYS A 179 10.83 -21.26 18.75
CA LYS A 179 11.95 -20.92 17.87
C LYS A 179 11.64 -21.33 16.45
N GLY A 180 11.28 -20.37 15.60
CA GLY A 180 11.10 -20.66 14.18
C GLY A 180 10.21 -19.65 13.50
N ARG A 181 10.28 -19.65 12.16
CA ARG A 181 9.37 -18.88 11.32
C ARG A 181 9.06 -19.65 10.05
N THR A 182 7.78 -19.77 9.73
CA THR A 182 7.29 -20.41 8.50
C THR A 182 7.06 -19.36 7.43
N ASN A 183 7.55 -19.62 6.22
CA ASN A 183 7.30 -18.76 5.06
C ASN A 183 5.94 -19.10 4.45
N ILE A 184 4.98 -18.19 4.52
CA ILE A 184 3.60 -18.43 4.09
C ILE A 184 3.23 -17.71 2.79
N GLY A 185 4.02 -16.73 2.36
CA GLY A 185 3.63 -15.91 1.23
C GLY A 185 4.66 -14.86 0.81
N THR A 186 4.28 -14.05 -0.16
CA THR A 186 5.04 -12.91 -0.64
C THR A 186 4.14 -11.69 -0.75
N THR A 187 4.67 -10.52 -0.41
CA THR A 187 4.02 -9.22 -0.60
C THR A 187 4.90 -8.31 -1.43
N THR A 188 4.33 -7.68 -2.43
CA THR A 188 4.99 -6.66 -3.26
C THR A 188 4.29 -5.33 -3.08
N LEU A 189 5.02 -4.33 -2.61
CA LEU A 189 4.54 -2.98 -2.39
C LEU A 189 5.08 -2.05 -3.47
N LYS A 190 4.22 -1.19 -4.03
CA LYS A 190 4.65 -0.03 -4.80
C LYS A 190 4.64 1.19 -3.89
N LEU A 191 5.80 1.74 -3.59
CA LEU A 191 5.98 2.91 -2.74
C LEU A 191 6.36 4.13 -3.57
N LYS A 192 5.85 5.30 -3.21
CA LYS A 192 6.28 6.60 -3.74
C LYS A 192 6.92 7.41 -2.62
N LYS A 193 8.17 7.83 -2.77
CA LYS A 193 8.82 8.79 -1.87
C LYS A 193 8.21 10.18 -2.08
N THR A 194 7.91 10.84 -0.98
CA THR A 194 7.37 12.18 -0.86
C THR A 194 8.22 12.97 0.16
N ALA A 195 7.96 14.27 0.28
CA ALA A 195 8.61 15.10 1.30
C ALA A 195 8.37 14.57 2.73
N ALA A 196 7.16 14.06 3.01
CA ALA A 196 6.76 13.59 4.34
C ALA A 196 7.13 12.12 4.63
N GLY A 197 7.76 11.41 3.69
CA GLY A 197 8.04 9.98 3.83
C GLY A 197 7.66 9.17 2.60
N TYR A 198 7.48 7.85 2.75
CA TYR A 198 6.95 6.99 1.70
C TYR A 198 5.44 6.79 1.85
N VAL A 199 4.74 6.74 0.71
CA VAL A 199 3.33 6.37 0.66
C VAL A 199 3.11 5.14 -0.22
N VAL A 200 2.17 4.29 0.17
CA VAL A 200 1.78 3.08 -0.55
C VAL A 200 0.87 3.46 -1.72
N LYS A 201 1.25 3.02 -2.92
CA LYS A 201 0.52 3.23 -4.18
C LYS A 201 0.02 1.93 -4.81
N GLY A 202 0.46 0.78 -4.32
CA GLY A 202 -0.02 -0.51 -4.78
C GLY A 202 0.43 -1.62 -3.84
N VAL A 203 -0.40 -2.64 -3.74
CA VAL A 203 -0.15 -3.84 -2.94
C VAL A 203 -0.53 -5.05 -3.80
N ARG A 204 0.39 -6.01 -3.88
CA ARG A 204 0.13 -7.35 -4.39
C ARG A 204 0.59 -8.34 -3.32
N TYR A 205 -0.16 -9.40 -3.13
CA TYR A 205 0.22 -10.46 -2.20
C TYR A 205 -0.11 -11.82 -2.79
N GLN A 206 0.57 -12.85 -2.32
CA GLN A 206 0.40 -14.22 -2.78
C GLN A 206 0.62 -15.16 -1.59
N TYR A 207 -0.28 -16.12 -1.43
CA TYR A 207 -0.12 -17.22 -0.49
C TYR A 207 0.68 -18.35 -1.16
N ASN A 208 1.56 -19.00 -0.40
CA ASN A 208 2.43 -20.05 -0.92
C ASN A 208 1.83 -21.46 -0.75
N GLY A 209 0.62 -21.61 -0.20
CA GLY A 209 -0.04 -22.92 -0.05
C GLY A 209 0.43 -23.74 1.16
N LYS A 210 0.98 -23.10 2.20
CA LYS A 210 1.56 -23.75 3.39
C LYS A 210 0.93 -23.27 4.68
#